data_AF-A0A836CCN6-F1
#
_entry.id   AF-A0A836CCN6-F1
#
_cell.length_a   1.000
_cell.length_b   1.000
_cell.length_c   1.000
_cell.angle_alpha   90.00
_cell.angle_beta   90.00
_cell.angle_gamma   90.00
#
_symmetry.space_group_name_H-M   'P 1'
#
loop_
_entity.id
_entity.type
_entity.pdbx_description
1 polymer ?
#
loop_
_entity_poly.entity_id
_entity_poly.type
_entity_poly.pdbx_seq_one_letter_code
_entity_poly.pdbx_strand_id
1 'polypeptide(L)'
;MAKPKYLPPDSLSDEDVARLNDVRKQVWKGGALGLVNGSVLGFIASRLGARYSPALRKLSTTNYTMLCVMASGALGSFLGATVSGKKSVVYIGDIFTRGATDQVKTEYQEKAVEAGGGWRAQQQNMEDAMRESHARRMRALELHRQSRDNGATFESDRK
;
A
#
# COMPACT_ATOMS: atom_id res chain seq x y z
N MET A 1 -0.18 14.71 -26.53
CA MET A 1 -0.73 14.79 -25.16
C MET A 1 0.31 15.42 -24.26
N ALA A 2 0.10 16.67 -23.85
CA ALA A 2 0.97 17.33 -22.87
C ALA A 2 0.73 16.69 -21.50
N LYS A 3 1.79 16.23 -20.83
CA LYS A 3 1.68 15.74 -19.45
C LYS A 3 1.19 16.89 -18.57
N PRO A 4 0.21 16.66 -17.67
CA PRO A 4 -0.18 17.70 -16.73
C PRO A 4 1.07 18.12 -15.94
N LYS A 5 1.43 19.40 -16.05
CA LYS A 5 2.48 19.99 -15.22
C LYS A 5 1.96 19.90 -13.78
N TYR A 6 2.69 19.21 -12.92
CA TYR A 6 2.39 19.20 -11.49
C TYR A 6 2.55 20.63 -10.98
N LEU A 7 1.44 21.34 -10.82
CA LEU A 7 1.42 22.65 -10.19
C LEU A 7 1.38 22.39 -8.68
N PRO A 8 2.39 22.83 -7.92
CA PRO A 8 2.30 22.79 -6.48
C PRO A 8 1.08 23.60 -6.02
N PRO A 9 0.47 23.28 -4.87
CA PRO A 9 -0.57 24.12 -4.27
C PRO A 9 -0.14 25.58 -4.27
N ASP A 10 -1.03 26.51 -4.65
CA ASP A 10 -0.75 27.96 -4.68
C ASP A 10 -0.35 28.53 -3.31
N SER A 11 -0.49 27.74 -2.24
CA SER A 11 -0.06 28.05 -0.87
C SER A 11 1.43 27.80 -0.60
N LEU A 12 2.18 27.20 -1.53
CA LEU A 12 3.61 26.93 -1.37
C LEU A 12 4.46 27.98 -2.09
N SER A 13 5.43 28.53 -1.37
CA SER A 13 6.43 29.41 -1.98
C SER A 13 7.33 28.61 -2.94
N ASP A 14 7.93 29.26 -3.93
CA ASP A 14 8.89 28.64 -4.86
C ASP A 14 10.06 27.97 -4.11
N GLU A 15 10.45 28.53 -2.97
CA GLU A 15 11.48 27.98 -2.09
C GLU A 15 11.04 26.66 -1.45
N ASP A 16 9.80 26.56 -0.97
CA ASP A 16 9.25 25.33 -0.39
C ASP A 16 9.13 24.21 -1.45
N VAL A 17 8.77 24.59 -2.68
CA VAL A 17 8.74 23.66 -3.84
C VAL A 17 10.13 23.14 -4.16
N ALA A 18 11.14 24.00 -4.13
CA ALA A 18 12.54 23.58 -4.32
C ALA A 18 12.98 22.61 -3.22
N ARG A 19 12.68 22.92 -1.94
CA ARG A 19 12.99 22.05 -0.79
C ARG A 19 12.32 20.68 -0.91
N LEU A 20 11.04 20.63 -1.29
CA LEU A 20 10.31 19.39 -1.57
C LEU A 20 10.93 18.56 -2.69
N ASN A 21 11.31 19.21 -3.80
CA ASN A 21 11.97 18.54 -4.91
C ASN A 21 13.33 17.97 -4.51
N ASP A 22 14.09 18.66 -3.67
CA ASP A 22 15.38 18.17 -3.20
C ASP A 22 15.24 16.98 -2.27
N VAL A 23 14.25 16.98 -1.36
CA VAL A 23 13.95 15.79 -0.54
C VAL A 23 13.54 14.61 -1.41
N ARG A 24 12.69 14.84 -2.43
CA ARG A 24 12.36 13.78 -3.39
C ARG A 24 13.62 13.23 -4.05
N LYS A 25 14.49 14.09 -4.59
CA LYS A 25 15.76 13.66 -5.20
C LYS A 25 16.62 12.86 -4.21
N GLN A 26 16.69 13.28 -2.94
CA GLN A 26 17.45 12.58 -1.91
C GLN A 26 16.88 11.19 -1.60
N VAL A 27 15.56 11.06 -1.50
CA VAL A 27 14.90 9.76 -1.31
C VAL A 27 15.15 8.84 -2.51
N TRP A 28 15.02 9.36 -3.74
CA TRP A 28 15.31 8.61 -4.96
C TRP A 28 16.78 8.19 -5.06
N LYS A 29 17.72 9.08 -4.75
CA LYS A 29 19.15 8.75 -4.70
C LYS A 29 19.44 7.69 -3.64
N GLY A 30 18.86 7.83 -2.45
CA GLY A 30 19.01 6.85 -1.36
C GLY A 30 18.45 5.48 -1.73
N GLY A 31 17.26 5.43 -2.35
CA GLY A 31 16.66 4.20 -2.86
C GLY A 31 17.48 3.58 -3.99
N ALA A 32 17.95 4.37 -4.96
CA ALA A 32 18.80 3.88 -6.05
C ALA A 32 20.11 3.28 -5.54
N LEU A 33 20.79 3.97 -4.61
CA LEU A 33 22.01 3.45 -3.97
C LEU A 33 21.72 2.18 -3.16
N GLY A 34 20.61 2.17 -2.42
CA GLY A 34 20.13 0.99 -1.70
C GLY A 34 19.86 -0.19 -2.62
N LEU A 35 19.28 0.04 -3.79
CA LEU A 35 19.00 -0.97 -4.79
C LEU A 35 20.28 -1.61 -5.32
N VAL A 36 21.28 -0.79 -5.68
CA VAL A 36 22.57 -1.27 -6.17
C VAL A 36 23.28 -2.08 -5.08
N ASN A 37 23.40 -1.53 -3.88
CA ASN A 37 24.07 -2.20 -2.77
C ASN A 37 23.36 -3.50 -2.37
N GLY A 38 22.02 -3.47 -2.29
CA GLY A 38 21.20 -4.63 -2.01
C GLY A 38 21.38 -5.73 -3.06
N SER A 39 21.37 -5.37 -4.34
CA SER A 39 21.55 -6.31 -5.46
C SER A 39 22.93 -6.98 -5.43
N VAL A 40 23.99 -6.20 -5.17
CA VAL A 40 25.36 -6.73 -5.02
C VAL A 40 25.45 -7.68 -3.83
N LEU A 41 24.87 -7.30 -2.68
CA LEU A 41 24.81 -8.15 -1.49
C LEU A 41 24.03 -9.46 -1.75
N GLY A 42 22.89 -9.41 -2.44
CA GLY A 42 22.13 -10.59 -2.80
C GLY A 42 22.87 -11.53 -3.75
N PHE A 43 23.64 -10.98 -4.69
CA PHE A 43 24.49 -11.77 -5.57
C PHE A 43 25.60 -12.48 -4.79
N ILE A 44 26.28 -11.76 -3.88
CA ILE A 44 27.32 -12.35 -3.02
C ILE A 44 26.69 -13.42 -2.11
N ALA A 45 25.54 -13.12 -1.49
CA ALA A 45 24.84 -14.03 -0.59
C ALA A 45 24.37 -15.31 -1.30
N SER A 46 23.89 -15.24 -2.54
CA SER A 46 23.51 -16.43 -3.30
C SER A 46 24.72 -17.31 -3.63
N ARG A 47 25.86 -16.69 -3.99
CA ARG A 47 27.12 -17.41 -4.27
C ARG A 47 27.72 -18.05 -3.03
N LEU A 48 27.75 -17.34 -1.90
CA LEU A 48 28.27 -17.87 -0.64
C LEU A 48 27.32 -18.90 -0.03
N GLY A 49 26.01 -18.69 -0.10
CA GLY A 49 24.99 -19.63 0.39
C GLY A 49 25.09 -21.00 -0.28
N ALA A 50 25.29 -21.03 -1.60
CA ALA A 50 25.52 -22.26 -2.34
C ALA A 50 26.86 -22.95 -2.00
N ARG A 51 27.85 -22.20 -1.51
CA ARG A 51 29.16 -22.72 -1.11
C ARG A 51 29.15 -23.33 0.29
N TYR A 52 28.47 -22.71 1.25
CA TYR A 52 28.47 -23.13 2.65
C TYR A 52 27.32 -24.08 3.02
N SER A 53 26.22 -24.09 2.27
CA SER A 53 25.09 -24.97 2.54
C SER A 53 24.78 -25.91 1.36
N PRO A 54 24.93 -27.23 1.54
CA PRO A 54 24.60 -28.19 0.49
C PRO A 54 23.09 -28.22 0.17
N ALA A 55 22.23 -27.80 1.09
CA ALA A 55 20.80 -27.63 0.85
C ALA A 55 20.51 -26.45 -0.10
N LEU A 56 21.20 -25.32 0.08
CA LEU A 56 21.06 -24.15 -0.78
C LEU A 56 21.74 -24.34 -2.15
N ARG A 57 22.74 -25.20 -2.24
CA ARG A 57 23.37 -25.56 -3.52
C ARG A 57 22.37 -26.19 -4.51
N LYS A 58 21.40 -26.98 -4.04
CA LYS A 58 20.31 -27.53 -4.88
C LYS A 58 19.37 -26.45 -5.40
N LEU A 59 19.25 -25.33 -4.68
CA LEU A 59 18.47 -24.16 -5.04
C LEU A 59 19.29 -23.12 -5.83
N SER A 60 20.56 -23.40 -6.13
CA SER A 60 21.47 -22.50 -6.87
C SER A 60 21.20 -22.48 -8.37
N THR A 61 19.94 -22.35 -8.79
CA THR A 61 19.60 -22.12 -10.20
C THR A 61 19.64 -20.62 -10.53
N THR A 62 19.72 -20.29 -11.82
CA THR A 62 19.73 -18.90 -12.30
C THR A 62 18.49 -18.13 -11.82
N ASN A 63 17.33 -18.80 -11.76
CA ASN A 63 16.06 -18.19 -11.33
C ASN A 63 16.10 -17.76 -9.85
N TYR A 64 16.60 -18.61 -8.95
CA TYR A 64 16.72 -18.27 -7.53
C TYR A 64 17.80 -17.22 -7.28
N THR A 65 18.88 -17.24 -8.06
CA THR A 65 19.91 -16.21 -7.99
C THR A 65 19.34 -14.86 -8.39
N MET A 66 18.61 -14.80 -9.50
CA MET A 66 17.92 -13.59 -9.94
C MET A 66 16.89 -13.12 -8.92
N LEU A 67 16.09 -14.03 -8.37
CA LEU A 67 15.12 -13.73 -7.32
C LEU A 67 15.79 -13.16 -6.06
N CYS A 68 16.91 -13.73 -5.62
CA CYS A 68 17.70 -13.20 -4.50
C CYS A 68 18.21 -11.78 -4.79
N VAL A 69 18.77 -11.55 -5.99
CA VAL A 69 19.27 -10.23 -6.40
C VAL A 69 18.15 -9.20 -6.45
N MET A 70 16.99 -9.55 -7.02
CA MET A 70 15.84 -8.64 -7.08
C MET A 70 15.24 -8.38 -5.70
N ALA A 71 15.09 -9.41 -4.86
CA ALA A 71 14.52 -9.28 -3.52
C ALA A 71 15.44 -8.46 -2.60
N SER A 72 16.74 -8.74 -2.61
CA SER A 72 17.73 -7.98 -1.85
C SER A 72 17.90 -6.55 -2.38
N GLY A 73 17.84 -6.34 -3.69
CA GLY A 73 17.82 -5.01 -4.30
C GLY A 73 16.58 -4.21 -3.90
N ALA A 74 15.39 -4.81 -3.94
CA ALA A 74 14.16 -4.17 -3.49
C ALA A 74 14.21 -3.82 -2.00
N LEU A 75 14.69 -4.74 -1.16
CA LEU A 75 14.88 -4.52 0.29
C LEU A 75 15.90 -3.40 0.55
N GLY A 76 17.04 -3.44 -0.14
CA GLY A 76 18.08 -2.41 -0.05
C GLY A 76 17.56 -1.04 -0.47
N SER A 77 16.79 -0.98 -1.56
CA SER A 77 16.12 0.23 -2.03
C SER A 77 15.18 0.81 -0.97
N PHE A 78 14.34 -0.04 -0.39
CA PHE A 78 13.42 0.35 0.67
C PHE A 78 14.15 0.91 1.89
N LEU A 79 15.21 0.24 2.35
CA LEU A 79 16.01 0.69 3.48
C LEU A 79 16.75 1.99 3.17
N GLY A 80 17.36 2.11 1.99
CA GLY A 80 18.04 3.33 1.54
C GLY A 80 17.10 4.53 1.42
N ALA A 81 15.91 4.33 0.85
CA ALA A 81 14.85 5.33 0.78
C ALA A 81 14.36 5.73 2.18
N THR A 82 14.21 4.77 3.10
CA THR A 82 13.77 5.03 4.48
C THR A 82 14.80 5.84 5.27
N VAL A 83 16.08 5.47 5.19
CA VAL A 83 17.17 6.20 5.88
C VAL A 83 17.31 7.63 5.34
N SER A 84 17.24 7.79 4.01
CA SER A 84 17.27 9.11 3.37
C SER A 84 16.03 9.94 3.71
N GLY A 85 14.86 9.30 3.74
CA GLY A 85 13.58 9.91 4.10
C GLY A 85 13.58 10.44 5.54
N LYS A 86 14.07 9.67 6.52
CA LYS A 86 14.12 10.13 7.93
C LYS A 86 14.93 11.42 8.11
N LYS A 87 16.08 11.54 7.43
CA LYS A 87 16.89 12.78 7.47
C LYS A 87 16.18 13.95 6.79
N SER A 88 15.46 13.65 5.71
CA SER A 88 14.78 14.64 4.88
C SER A 88 13.47 15.16 5.47
N VAL A 89 12.73 14.34 6.23
CA VAL A 89 11.45 14.74 6.85
C VAL A 89 11.64 15.85 7.87
N VAL A 90 12.75 15.84 8.62
CA VAL A 90 13.10 16.92 9.56
C VAL A 90 13.25 18.26 8.82
N TYR A 91 13.74 18.23 7.57
CA TYR A 91 13.96 19.43 6.76
C TYR A 91 12.69 20.04 6.15
N ILE A 92 11.57 19.32 6.13
CA ILE A 92 10.28 19.79 5.55
C ILE A 92 9.19 19.87 6.64
N GLY A 93 9.53 19.59 7.90
CA GLY A 93 8.56 19.59 9.00
C GLY A 93 7.76 20.88 9.10
N ASP A 94 8.41 22.03 8.88
CA ASP A 94 7.82 23.37 8.84
C ASP A 94 6.73 23.51 7.77
N ILE A 95 7.01 23.05 6.55
CA ILE A 95 6.05 23.05 5.43
C ILE A 95 4.82 22.19 5.76
N PHE A 96 5.02 21.03 6.38
CA PHE A 96 3.89 20.16 6.77
C PHE A 96 3.05 20.76 7.88
N THR A 97 3.67 21.38 8.90
CA THR A 97 2.93 22.09 9.94
C THR A 97 2.17 23.28 9.37
N ARG A 98 2.75 24.06 8.45
CA ARG A 98 2.03 25.15 7.77
C ARG A 98 0.82 24.62 7.02
N GLY A 99 0.98 23.57 6.21
CA GLY A 99 -0.14 22.94 5.50
C GLY A 99 -1.21 22.30 6.41
N ALA A 100 -0.85 21.92 7.64
CA ALA A 100 -1.81 21.43 8.64
C ALA A 100 -2.56 22.54 9.39
N THR A 101 -1.97 23.74 9.48
CA THR A 101 -2.51 24.87 10.24
C THR A 101 -3.24 25.87 9.35
N ASP A 102 -2.75 26.11 8.13
CA ASP A 102 -3.42 26.92 7.12
C ASP A 102 -4.53 26.10 6.44
N GLN A 103 -5.73 26.15 7.01
CA GLN A 103 -6.97 25.69 6.37
C GLN A 103 -7.42 26.62 5.23
N VAL A 104 -6.49 27.19 4.45
CA VAL A 104 -6.87 27.84 3.19
C VAL A 104 -7.15 26.73 2.19
N LYS A 105 -8.38 26.21 2.23
CA LYS A 105 -8.92 25.28 1.24
C LYS A 105 -8.76 25.91 -0.13
N THR A 106 -7.75 25.47 -0.86
CA THR A 106 -7.60 25.84 -2.27
C THR A 106 -8.77 25.23 -3.04
N GLU A 107 -9.29 25.92 -4.06
CA GLU A 107 -10.44 25.46 -4.87
C GLU A 107 -10.21 24.05 -5.45
N TYR A 108 -8.94 23.67 -5.67
CA TYR A 108 -8.53 22.31 -6.07
C TYR A 108 -8.64 21.27 -4.95
N GLN A 109 -8.34 21.61 -3.68
CA GLN A 109 -8.59 20.72 -2.55
C GLN A 109 -10.09 20.57 -2.30
N GLU A 110 -10.89 21.61 -2.51
CA GLU A 110 -12.34 21.54 -2.39
C GLU A 110 -12.92 20.63 -3.48
N LYS A 111 -12.51 20.80 -4.75
CA LYS A 111 -12.88 19.90 -5.85
C LYS A 111 -12.32 18.48 -5.70
N ALA A 112 -11.15 18.30 -5.08
CA ALA A 112 -10.59 16.97 -4.78
C ALA A 112 -11.29 16.30 -3.59
N VAL A 113 -11.83 17.07 -2.64
CA VAL A 113 -12.67 16.57 -1.55
C VAL A 113 -14.10 16.29 -2.02
N GLU A 114 -14.63 17.04 -2.99
CA GLU A 114 -15.88 16.70 -3.68
C GLU A 114 -15.70 15.46 -4.57
N ALA A 115 -14.63 15.38 -5.37
CA ALA A 115 -14.32 14.21 -6.19
C ALA A 115 -13.89 13.00 -5.35
N GLY A 116 -13.22 13.21 -4.22
CA GLY A 116 -12.86 12.20 -3.23
C GLY A 116 -13.97 11.88 -2.22
N GLY A 117 -15.04 12.67 -2.20
CA GLY A 117 -16.28 12.40 -1.45
C GLY A 117 -17.03 11.18 -1.99
N GLY A 118 -16.73 10.80 -3.24
CA GLY A 118 -17.17 9.55 -3.85
C GLY A 118 -16.76 8.30 -3.06
N TRP A 119 -15.58 8.30 -2.40
CA TRP A 119 -15.14 7.14 -1.61
C TRP A 119 -15.98 6.93 -0.35
N ARG A 120 -16.43 8.00 0.31
CA ARG A 120 -17.32 7.90 1.48
C ARG A 120 -18.72 7.45 1.07
N ALA A 121 -19.25 7.97 -0.04
CA ALA A 121 -20.52 7.51 -0.59
C ALA A 121 -20.44 6.06 -1.09
N GLN A 122 -19.33 5.66 -1.72
CA GLN A 122 -19.09 4.28 -2.15
C GLN A 122 -18.92 3.33 -0.95
N GLN A 123 -18.27 3.79 0.13
CA GLN A 123 -18.10 3.02 1.36
C GLN A 123 -19.46 2.82 2.06
N GLN A 124 -20.30 3.85 2.13
CA GLN A 124 -21.67 3.74 2.65
C GLN A 124 -22.52 2.79 1.81
N ASN A 125 -22.51 2.94 0.48
CA ASN A 125 -23.24 2.04 -0.43
C ASN A 125 -22.77 0.58 -0.31
N MET A 126 -21.47 0.36 -0.09
CA MET A 126 -20.90 -0.98 0.08
C MET A 126 -21.26 -1.59 1.45
N GLU A 127 -21.31 -0.79 2.51
CA GLU A 127 -21.78 -1.22 3.83
C GLU A 127 -23.27 -1.60 3.81
N ASP A 128 -24.11 -0.82 3.13
CA ASP A 128 -25.53 -1.10 2.99
C ASP A 128 -25.79 -2.36 2.15
N ALA A 129 -25.05 -2.53 1.05
CA ALA A 129 -25.11 -3.75 0.24
C ALA A 129 -24.67 -5.00 1.04
N MET A 130 -23.65 -4.87 1.89
CA MET A 130 -23.21 -5.97 2.78
C MET A 130 -24.27 -6.30 3.84
N ARG A 131 -24.90 -5.30 4.44
CA ARG A 131 -26.00 -5.50 5.40
C ARG A 131 -27.19 -6.21 4.77
N GLU A 132 -27.56 -5.81 3.55
CA GLU A 132 -28.67 -6.44 2.84
C GLU A 132 -28.36 -7.91 2.48
N SER A 133 -27.15 -8.17 1.97
CA SER A 133 -26.69 -9.54 1.69
C SER A 133 -26.70 -10.41 2.95
N HIS A 134 -26.24 -9.85 4.08
CA HIS A 134 -26.26 -10.54 5.37
C HIS A 134 -27.69 -10.86 5.84
N ALA A 135 -28.62 -9.90 5.73
CA ALA A 135 -30.01 -10.11 6.09
C ALA A 135 -30.68 -11.21 5.25
N ARG A 136 -30.39 -11.28 3.95
CA ARG A 136 -30.88 -12.35 3.06
C ARG A 136 -30.35 -13.72 3.47
N ARG A 137 -29.06 -13.82 3.83
CA ARG A 137 -28.47 -15.07 4.34
C ARG A 137 -29.12 -15.52 5.64
N MET A 138 -29.35 -14.60 6.57
CA MET A 138 -30.02 -14.92 7.84
C MET A 138 -31.44 -15.44 7.62
N ARG A 139 -32.23 -14.81 6.75
CA ARG A 139 -33.57 -15.29 6.38
C ARG A 139 -33.53 -16.67 5.74
N ALA A 140 -32.55 -16.95 4.87
CA ALA A 140 -32.39 -18.27 4.27
C ALA A 140 -32.07 -19.35 5.31
N LEU A 141 -31.22 -19.03 6.29
CA LEU A 141 -30.91 -19.93 7.40
C LEU A 141 -32.13 -20.18 8.31
N GLU A 142 -32.94 -19.16 8.55
CA GLU A 142 -34.20 -19.30 9.29
C GLU A 142 -35.21 -20.20 8.57
N LEU A 143 -35.38 -20.03 7.26
CA LEU A 143 -36.23 -20.90 6.44
C LEU A 143 -35.73 -22.36 6.47
N HIS A 144 -34.42 -22.56 6.36
CA HIS A 144 -33.84 -23.90 6.47
C HIS A 144 -34.07 -24.53 7.85
N ARG A 145 -34.00 -23.76 8.93
CA ARG A 145 -34.33 -24.24 10.29
C ARG A 145 -35.81 -24.61 10.39
N GLN A 146 -36.72 -23.76 9.93
CA GLN A 146 -38.17 -24.06 9.93
C GLN A 146 -38.50 -25.30 9.10
N SER A 147 -37.90 -25.49 7.92
CA SER A 147 -38.11 -26.71 7.12
C SER A 147 -37.61 -27.96 7.83
N ARG A 148 -36.52 -27.87 8.60
CA ARG A 148 -35.99 -29.01 9.37
C ARG A 148 -36.91 -29.37 10.54
N ASP A 149 -37.43 -28.37 11.26
CA ASP A 149 -38.34 -28.58 12.39
C ASP A 149 -39.71 -29.11 11.92
N ASN A 150 -40.23 -28.60 10.78
CA ASN A 150 -41.45 -29.12 10.16
C ASN A 150 -41.27 -30.53 9.57
N GLY A 151 -40.07 -30.90 9.13
CA GLY A 151 -39.77 -32.27 8.70
C GLY A 151 -39.76 -33.26 9.86
N ALA A 152 -39.28 -32.84 11.02
CA ALA A 152 -39.23 -33.68 12.23
C ALA A 152 -40.63 -33.96 12.81
N THR A 153 -41.58 -33.04 12.67
CA THR A 153 -42.98 -33.25 13.12
C THR A 153 -43.77 -34.19 12.21
N PHE A 154 -43.47 -34.26 10.91
CA PHE A 154 -44.10 -35.23 10.00
C PHE A 154 -43.61 -36.67 10.20
N GLU A 155 -42.41 -36.85 10.76
CA GLU A 155 -41.83 -38.18 11.00
C GLU A 155 -42.32 -38.83 12.32
N SER A 156 -42.79 -38.02 13.28
CA SER A 156 -43.35 -38.52 14.55
C SER A 156 -44.79 -39.01 14.47
N ASP A 157 -45.57 -38.58 13.47
CA ASP A 157 -46.97 -39.01 13.25
C ASP A 157 -47.10 -40.31 12.43
N ARG A 158 -45.97 -40.93 12.06
CA ARG A 158 -45.93 -42.17 11.26
C ARG A 158 -45.62 -43.45 12.04
N LYS A 159 -45.73 -43.41 13.38
CA LYS A 159 -45.61 -44.60 14.24
C LYS A 159 -46.89 -44.89 14.98
#